data_AF-A0ABD7ZZ67-F1
#
_entry.id   AF-A0ABD7ZZ67-F1
#
_cell.length_a   1.000
_cell.length_b   1.000
_cell.length_c   1.000
_cell.angle_alpha   90.00
_cell.angle_beta   90.00
_cell.angle_gamma   90.00
#
_symmetry.space_group_name_H-M   'P 1'
#
loop_
_entity.id
_entity.type
_entity.pdbx_description
1 polymer ?
#
loop_
_entity_poly.entity_id
_entity_poly.type
_entity_poly.pdbx_seq_one_letter_code
_entity_poly.pdbx_strand_id
1 'polypeptide(L)'
;MNQTNSQNIASFMSGDVTEDDYNFINHLLSNMINETNHKPSIFIHLGAGEPHYEVHVKPLMQLLEKRDINYTLDLGDYSKHSDIGVFYPPILKEKISGTFDYHLVKSLEPKTDEHILNGIQTFTVETDSKDNKIAWYLYHDKERIRVQNYSIENTFTVTYESPGTYEVTAFVINNKKRKVSMQTTPIIIKADS
;
A
#
# COMPACT_ATOMS: atom_id res chain seq x y z
N MET A 1 9.88 6.11 27.10
CA MET A 1 9.39 6.68 25.83
C MET A 1 9.98 8.08 25.72
N ASN A 2 10.89 8.33 24.79
CA ASN A 2 11.37 9.69 24.53
C ASN A 2 10.24 10.42 23.79
N GLN A 3 9.49 11.26 24.50
CA GLN A 3 8.63 12.24 23.85
C GLN A 3 9.51 13.08 22.93
N THR A 4 9.12 13.21 21.66
CA THR A 4 9.64 14.23 20.75
C THR A 4 9.62 15.58 21.46
N ASN A 5 10.64 16.40 21.24
CA ASN A 5 10.80 17.70 21.92
C ASN A 5 9.68 18.66 21.50
N SER A 6 8.49 18.51 22.08
CA SER A 6 7.22 19.13 21.67
C SER A 6 7.29 20.66 21.68
N GLN A 7 8.12 21.24 22.55
CA GLN A 7 8.41 22.67 22.58
C GLN A 7 8.97 23.19 21.25
N ASN A 8 9.82 22.41 20.57
CA ASN A 8 10.36 22.80 19.25
C ASN A 8 9.29 22.75 18.16
N ILE A 9 8.28 21.89 18.30
CA ILE A 9 7.19 21.78 17.32
C ILE A 9 6.20 22.91 17.53
N ALA A 10 5.82 23.19 18.79
CA ALA A 10 4.93 24.29 19.13
C ALA A 10 5.54 25.63 18.67
N SER A 11 6.77 25.95 19.08
CA SER A 11 7.43 27.19 18.65
C SER A 11 7.61 27.27 17.13
N PHE A 12 7.82 26.16 16.44
CA PHE A 12 7.87 26.13 14.97
C PHE A 12 6.51 26.47 14.33
N MET A 13 5.41 25.96 14.90
CA MET A 13 4.06 26.14 14.34
C MET A 13 3.45 27.51 14.65
N SER A 14 3.67 28.05 15.84
CA SER A 14 3.05 29.31 16.32
C SER A 14 4.03 30.48 16.47
N GLY A 15 5.34 30.22 16.44
CA GLY A 15 6.39 31.24 16.63
C GLY A 15 6.88 31.37 18.08
N ASP A 16 6.04 31.00 19.06
CA ASP A 16 6.37 30.98 20.50
C ASP A 16 5.59 29.84 21.22
N VAL A 17 5.75 29.70 22.54
CA VAL A 17 5.15 28.65 23.38
C VAL A 17 4.33 29.23 24.55
N THR A 18 3.62 30.33 24.31
CA THR A 18 2.70 30.93 25.27
C THR A 18 1.36 30.18 25.34
N GLU A 19 0.53 30.50 26.33
CA GLU A 19 -0.81 29.90 26.45
C GLU A 19 -1.69 30.20 25.21
N ASP A 20 -1.58 31.40 24.65
CA ASP A 20 -2.28 31.79 23.42
C ASP A 20 -1.81 30.97 22.22
N ASP A 21 -0.53 30.63 22.14
CA ASP A 21 0.03 29.77 21.09
C ASP A 21 -0.49 28.34 21.18
N TYR A 22 -0.53 27.77 22.39
CA TYR A 22 -1.14 26.46 22.61
C TYR A 22 -2.62 26.47 22.27
N ASN A 23 -3.35 27.52 22.65
CA ASN A 23 -4.75 27.69 22.29
C ASN A 23 -4.94 27.79 20.77
N PHE A 24 -4.09 28.54 20.07
CA PHE A 24 -4.10 28.62 18.62
C PHE A 24 -3.90 27.23 17.97
N ILE A 25 -2.86 26.50 18.38
CA ILE A 25 -2.54 25.17 17.82
C ILE A 25 -3.67 24.18 18.11
N ASN A 26 -4.21 24.17 19.33
CA ASN A 26 -5.31 23.28 19.73
C ASN A 26 -6.58 23.46 18.89
N HIS A 27 -6.83 24.68 18.40
CA HIS A 27 -8.00 25.01 17.60
C HIS A 27 -7.74 25.09 16.09
N LEU A 28 -6.49 24.92 15.64
CA LEU A 28 -6.11 25.12 14.24
C LEU A 28 -6.98 24.27 13.28
N LEU A 29 -7.06 22.96 13.52
CA LEU A 29 -7.83 22.05 12.66
C LEU A 29 -9.34 22.33 12.72
N SER A 30 -9.88 22.59 13.91
CA SER A 30 -11.32 22.82 14.08
C SER A 30 -11.75 24.15 13.45
N ASN A 31 -10.93 25.19 13.54
CA ASN A 31 -11.15 26.46 12.86
C ASN A 31 -11.15 26.29 11.34
N MET A 32 -10.17 25.56 10.78
CA MET A 32 -10.14 25.27 9.34
C MET A 32 -11.40 24.54 8.85
N ILE A 33 -11.90 23.57 9.62
CA ILE A 33 -13.13 22.82 9.29
C ILE A 33 -14.38 23.73 9.43
N ASN A 34 -14.39 24.65 10.39
CA ASN A 34 -15.48 25.60 10.58
C ASN A 34 -15.56 26.66 9.48
N GLU A 35 -14.41 27.07 8.94
CA GLU A 35 -14.31 28.15 7.94
C GLU A 35 -14.44 27.64 6.50
N THR A 36 -14.14 26.36 6.24
CA THR A 36 -14.20 25.82 4.89
C THR A 36 -15.64 25.65 4.39
N ASN A 37 -15.81 25.86 3.08
CA ASN A 37 -17.01 25.47 2.31
C ASN A 37 -16.76 24.19 1.49
N HIS A 38 -15.56 23.62 1.55
CA HIS A 38 -15.23 22.38 0.85
C HIS A 38 -15.73 21.16 1.63
N LYS A 39 -16.24 20.18 0.90
CA LYS A 39 -16.76 18.92 1.44
C LYS A 39 -16.02 17.74 0.81
N PRO A 40 -14.75 17.50 1.17
CA PRO A 40 -14.01 16.36 0.64
C PRO A 40 -14.61 15.05 1.14
N SER A 41 -14.33 13.96 0.42
CA SER A 41 -14.57 12.61 0.93
C SER A 41 -13.45 12.24 1.90
N ILE A 42 -13.78 12.02 3.18
CA ILE A 42 -12.82 11.70 4.23
C ILE A 42 -12.92 10.21 4.57
N PHE A 43 -11.78 9.53 4.67
CA PHE A 43 -11.68 8.17 5.17
C PHE A 43 -10.84 8.15 6.45
N ILE A 44 -11.38 7.58 7.52
CA ILE A 44 -10.75 7.49 8.83
C ILE A 44 -10.63 6.00 9.18
N HIS A 45 -9.40 5.52 9.39
CA HIS A 45 -9.14 4.17 9.90
C HIS A 45 -8.40 4.26 11.22
N LEU A 46 -8.81 3.45 12.20
CA LEU A 46 -8.16 3.33 13.49
C LEU A 46 -8.60 2.07 14.25
N GLY A 47 -7.95 1.79 15.38
CA GLY A 47 -8.30 0.65 16.23
C GLY A 47 -9.53 0.95 17.09
N ALA A 48 -10.51 0.03 17.11
CA ALA A 48 -11.73 0.19 17.92
C ALA A 48 -11.43 0.34 19.42
N GLY A 49 -10.33 -0.26 19.89
CA GLY A 49 -9.93 -0.23 21.29
C GLY A 49 -8.88 0.83 21.63
N GLU A 50 -8.47 1.69 20.69
CA GLU A 50 -7.40 2.64 20.96
C GLU A 50 -7.91 3.93 21.64
N PRO A 51 -7.15 4.51 22.61
CA PRO A 51 -7.59 5.70 23.33
C PRO A 51 -7.86 6.92 22.44
N HIS A 52 -7.14 7.06 21.32
CA HIS A 52 -7.31 8.18 20.40
C HIS A 52 -8.67 8.17 19.69
N TYR A 53 -9.37 7.02 19.62
CA TYR A 53 -10.73 6.97 19.07
C TYR A 53 -11.67 7.88 19.87
N GLU A 54 -11.68 7.70 21.19
CA GLU A 54 -12.52 8.47 22.10
C GLU A 54 -12.05 9.92 22.22
N VAL A 55 -10.74 10.14 22.32
CA VAL A 55 -10.17 11.46 22.66
C VAL A 55 -10.08 12.41 21.46
N HIS A 56 -9.85 11.90 20.25
CA HIS A 56 -9.60 12.75 19.07
C HIS A 56 -10.55 12.49 17.92
N VAL A 57 -10.81 11.23 17.58
CA VAL A 57 -11.59 10.91 16.38
C VAL A 57 -13.08 11.19 16.56
N LYS A 58 -13.67 10.85 17.71
CA LYS A 58 -15.08 11.20 17.99
C LYS A 58 -15.34 12.71 17.97
N PRO A 59 -14.54 13.57 18.64
CA PRO A 59 -14.70 15.02 18.50
C PRO A 59 -14.58 15.52 17.05
N LEU A 60 -13.65 14.96 16.27
CA LEU A 60 -13.52 15.28 14.85
C LEU A 60 -14.78 14.88 14.07
N MET A 61 -15.30 13.66 14.26
CA MET A 61 -16.52 13.18 13.60
C MET A 61 -17.72 14.08 13.92
N GLN A 62 -17.91 14.46 15.18
CA GLN A 62 -18.98 15.38 15.58
C GLN A 62 -18.87 16.73 14.87
N LEU A 63 -17.65 17.24 14.69
CA LEU A 63 -17.42 18.49 13.96
C LEU A 63 -17.72 18.33 12.46
N LEU A 64 -17.31 17.23 11.84
CA LEU A 64 -17.60 16.93 10.44
C LEU A 64 -19.11 16.80 10.19
N GLU A 65 -19.84 16.11 11.07
CA GLU A 65 -21.30 15.98 11.03
C GLU A 65 -21.99 17.33 11.14
N LYS A 66 -21.58 18.17 12.09
CA LYS A 66 -22.12 19.53 12.26
C LYS A 66 -21.90 20.40 11.02
N ARG A 67 -20.84 20.14 10.25
CA ARG A 67 -20.50 20.86 9.02
C ARG A 67 -21.03 20.19 7.75
N ASP A 68 -21.80 19.11 7.88
CA ASP A 68 -22.31 18.33 6.74
C ASP A 68 -21.19 17.91 5.78
N ILE A 69 -20.06 17.45 6.36
CA ILE A 69 -18.92 16.90 5.64
C ILE A 69 -18.96 15.37 5.78
N ASN A 70 -19.04 14.69 4.65
CA ASN A 70 -19.11 13.23 4.61
C ASN A 70 -17.78 12.59 5.02
N TYR A 71 -17.87 11.54 5.83
CA TYR A 71 -16.75 10.70 6.18
C TYR A 71 -17.14 9.22 6.16
N THR A 72 -16.15 8.34 6.03
CA THR A 72 -16.28 6.90 6.25
C THR A 72 -15.35 6.50 7.38
N LEU A 73 -15.90 5.81 8.37
CA LEU A 73 -15.17 5.26 9.50
C LEU A 73 -14.96 3.76 9.30
N ASP A 74 -13.71 3.33 9.47
CA ASP A 74 -13.32 1.92 9.48
C ASP A 74 -12.60 1.62 10.80
N LEU A 75 -13.19 0.75 11.61
CA LEU A 75 -12.66 0.38 12.92
C LEU A 75 -12.07 -1.03 12.85
N GLY A 76 -10.74 -1.11 13.00
CA GLY A 76 -10.04 -2.38 13.10
C GLY A 76 -10.14 -3.00 14.49
N ASP A 77 -10.05 -4.32 14.56
CA ASP A 77 -10.03 -5.07 15.82
C ASP A 77 -8.64 -5.06 16.46
N TYR A 78 -8.23 -3.89 16.95
CA TYR A 78 -7.00 -3.69 17.70
C TYR A 78 -7.10 -2.49 18.65
N SER A 79 -6.22 -2.45 19.66
CA SER A 79 -6.27 -1.45 20.74
C SER A 79 -4.99 -0.64 20.92
N LYS A 80 -3.86 -1.06 20.36
CA LYS A 80 -2.60 -0.33 20.50
C LYS A 80 -2.45 0.67 19.36
N HIS A 81 -2.09 1.90 19.70
CA HIS A 81 -1.79 2.92 18.70
C HIS A 81 -0.67 2.48 17.73
N SER A 82 0.31 1.71 18.20
CA SER A 82 1.40 1.20 17.36
C SER A 82 0.92 0.27 16.23
N ASP A 83 -0.23 -0.39 16.41
CA ASP A 83 -0.73 -1.39 15.47
C ASP A 83 -1.29 -0.72 14.19
N ILE A 84 -1.54 0.60 14.22
CA ILE A 84 -1.89 1.39 13.02
C ILE A 84 -0.83 1.21 11.93
N GLY A 85 0.45 1.10 12.29
CA GLY A 85 1.55 0.92 11.35
C GLY A 85 1.55 -0.44 10.65
N VAL A 86 0.82 -1.42 11.20
CA VAL A 86 0.65 -2.76 10.62
C VAL A 86 -0.60 -2.81 9.75
N PHE A 87 -1.73 -2.29 10.26
CA PHE A 87 -3.04 -2.44 9.62
C PHE A 87 -3.36 -1.35 8.59
N TYR A 88 -2.91 -0.12 8.79
CA TYR A 88 -3.24 0.98 7.88
C TYR A 88 -2.60 0.88 6.47
N PRO A 89 -1.33 0.46 6.30
CA PRO A 89 -0.72 0.39 4.97
C PRO A 89 -1.49 -0.47 3.94
N PRO A 90 -1.91 -1.72 4.24
CA PRO A 90 -2.70 -2.50 3.28
C PRO A 90 -4.05 -1.84 2.96
N ILE A 91 -4.72 -1.25 3.95
CA ILE A 91 -6.01 -0.56 3.78
C ILE A 91 -5.84 0.68 2.90
N LEU A 92 -4.82 1.50 3.14
CA LEU A 92 -4.53 2.67 2.31
C LEU A 92 -4.27 2.27 0.86
N LYS A 93 -3.50 1.20 0.64
CA LYS A 93 -3.23 0.65 -0.69
C LYS A 93 -4.53 0.24 -1.38
N GLU A 94 -5.42 -0.45 -0.68
CA GLU A 94 -6.73 -0.85 -1.19
C GLU A 94 -7.61 0.36 -1.52
N LYS A 95 -7.69 1.36 -0.65
CA LYS A 95 -8.49 2.58 -0.88
C LYS A 95 -8.01 3.37 -2.07
N ILE A 96 -6.70 3.61 -2.19
CA ILE A 96 -6.11 4.28 -3.36
C ILE A 96 -6.41 3.47 -4.62
N SER A 97 -6.24 2.15 -4.56
CA SER A 97 -6.51 1.26 -5.69
C SER A 97 -7.96 1.33 -6.15
N GLY A 98 -8.92 1.25 -5.21
CA GLY A 98 -10.34 1.38 -5.50
C GLY A 98 -10.73 2.77 -6.02
N THR A 99 -10.21 3.85 -5.42
CA THR A 99 -10.54 5.23 -5.81
C THR A 99 -10.03 5.59 -7.20
N PHE A 100 -8.83 5.11 -7.57
CA PHE A 100 -8.21 5.46 -8.85
C PHE A 100 -8.30 4.35 -9.91
N ASP A 101 -9.07 3.28 -9.63
CA ASP A 101 -9.09 2.06 -10.44
C ASP A 101 -7.67 1.51 -10.72
N TYR A 102 -6.75 1.71 -9.77
CA TYR A 102 -5.39 1.20 -9.87
C TYR A 102 -5.40 -0.26 -9.45
N HIS A 103 -4.88 -1.15 -10.31
CA HIS A 103 -5.03 -2.57 -10.09
C HIS A 103 -3.92 -3.11 -9.21
N LEU A 104 -4.25 -4.13 -8.42
CA LEU A 104 -3.32 -4.77 -7.51
C LEU A 104 -2.81 -6.08 -8.11
N VAL A 105 -1.49 -6.16 -8.27
CA VAL A 105 -0.82 -7.46 -8.26
C VAL A 105 -0.70 -7.87 -6.80
N LYS A 106 -1.38 -8.95 -6.42
CA LYS A 106 -1.41 -9.44 -5.04
C LYS A 106 -0.16 -10.26 -4.72
N SER A 107 0.20 -11.17 -5.61
CA SER A 107 1.37 -12.04 -5.47
C SER A 107 1.92 -12.47 -6.84
N LEU A 108 3.17 -12.90 -6.85
CA LEU A 108 3.92 -13.44 -7.98
C LEU A 108 4.90 -14.43 -7.37
N GLU A 109 4.51 -15.69 -7.43
CA GLU A 109 5.17 -16.74 -6.66
C GLU A 109 5.48 -17.94 -7.55
N PRO A 110 6.65 -18.57 -7.36
CA PRO A 110 6.89 -19.87 -7.95
C PRO A 110 5.98 -20.91 -7.29
N LYS A 111 5.58 -21.94 -8.06
CA LYS A 111 4.82 -23.08 -7.55
C LYS A 111 5.59 -23.88 -6.47
N THR A 112 6.91 -23.80 -6.48
CA THR A 112 7.84 -24.52 -5.58
C THR A 112 9.03 -23.63 -5.29
N ASP A 113 9.59 -23.69 -4.08
CA ASP A 113 10.79 -22.94 -3.71
C ASP A 113 12.10 -23.60 -4.20
N GLU A 114 12.01 -24.84 -4.69
CA GLU A 114 13.15 -25.54 -5.27
C GLU A 114 13.47 -25.02 -6.67
N HIS A 115 14.71 -24.59 -6.86
CA HIS A 115 15.20 -24.04 -8.12
C HIS A 115 16.52 -24.72 -8.49
N ILE A 116 16.49 -25.60 -9.48
CA ILE A 116 17.63 -26.42 -9.91
C ILE A 116 17.96 -26.18 -11.39
N LEU A 117 19.22 -26.35 -11.76
CA LEU A 117 19.64 -26.28 -13.15
C LEU A 117 18.88 -27.31 -14.00
N ASN A 118 18.46 -26.90 -15.20
CA ASN A 118 17.56 -27.64 -16.10
C ASN A 118 16.17 -27.99 -15.51
N GLY A 119 15.87 -27.51 -14.30
CA GLY A 119 14.56 -27.64 -13.68
C GLY A 119 13.51 -26.78 -14.38
N ILE A 120 12.27 -27.27 -14.36
CA ILE A 120 11.10 -26.54 -14.85
C ILE A 120 10.41 -25.90 -13.65
N GLN A 121 10.20 -24.59 -13.71
CA GLN A 121 9.45 -23.85 -12.71
C GLN A 121 8.25 -23.17 -13.36
N THR A 122 7.08 -23.28 -12.73
CA THR A 122 5.91 -22.48 -13.08
C THR A 122 5.72 -21.38 -12.05
N PHE A 123 5.55 -20.15 -12.51
CA PHE A 123 5.16 -18.99 -11.72
C PHE A 123 3.67 -18.73 -11.88
N THR A 124 3.03 -18.28 -10.81
CA THR A 124 1.64 -17.82 -10.82
C THR A 124 1.59 -16.39 -10.33
N VAL A 125 0.82 -15.54 -11.03
CA VAL A 125 0.52 -14.20 -10.56
C VAL A 125 -0.94 -14.14 -10.12
N GLU A 126 -1.18 -13.63 -8.91
CA GLU A 126 -2.52 -13.33 -8.43
C GLU A 126 -2.81 -11.84 -8.66
N THR A 127 -3.95 -11.56 -9.27
CA THR A 127 -4.43 -10.19 -9.53
C THR A 127 -5.82 -10.00 -8.92
N ASP A 128 -6.28 -8.76 -8.88
CA ASP A 128 -7.62 -8.39 -8.41
C ASP A 128 -8.78 -8.87 -9.32
N SER A 129 -8.52 -9.19 -10.59
CA SER A 129 -9.53 -9.66 -11.54
C SER A 129 -9.02 -10.71 -12.52
N LYS A 130 -9.85 -11.71 -12.82
CA LYS A 130 -9.57 -12.74 -13.84
C LYS A 130 -9.56 -12.21 -15.26
N ASP A 131 -10.13 -11.02 -15.50
CA ASP A 131 -10.19 -10.39 -16.82
C ASP A 131 -8.91 -9.62 -17.17
N ASN A 132 -8.00 -9.47 -16.21
CA ASN A 132 -6.72 -8.82 -16.44
C ASN A 132 -5.87 -9.62 -17.43
N LYS A 133 -5.18 -8.91 -18.33
CA LYS A 133 -4.20 -9.52 -19.24
C LYS A 133 -2.80 -9.37 -18.69
N ILE A 134 -1.98 -10.39 -18.91
CA ILE A 134 -0.65 -10.51 -18.31
C ILE A 134 0.37 -10.81 -19.41
N ALA A 135 1.44 -10.03 -19.42
CA ALA A 135 2.65 -10.31 -20.19
C ALA A 135 3.79 -10.70 -19.24
N TRP A 136 4.67 -11.58 -19.68
CA TRP A 136 5.71 -12.17 -18.83
C TRP A 136 7.08 -11.99 -19.43
N TYR A 137 8.02 -11.44 -18.67
CA TYR A 137 9.42 -11.34 -19.07
C TYR A 137 10.28 -12.23 -18.18
N LEU A 138 11.19 -12.98 -18.78
CA LEU A 138 12.26 -13.70 -18.08
C LEU A 138 13.57 -12.98 -18.32
N TYR A 139 14.29 -12.72 -17.23
CA TYR A 139 15.63 -12.18 -17.23
C TYR A 139 16.62 -13.23 -16.74
N HIS A 140 17.81 -13.24 -17.32
CA HIS A 140 18.97 -14.00 -16.88
C HIS A 140 20.16 -13.05 -16.87
N ASP A 141 20.81 -12.91 -15.71
CA ASP A 141 21.91 -11.97 -15.46
C ASP A 141 21.62 -10.54 -15.98
N LYS A 142 20.39 -10.08 -15.71
CA LYS A 142 19.82 -8.77 -16.11
C LYS A 142 19.53 -8.61 -17.60
N GLU A 143 19.83 -9.61 -18.43
CA GLU A 143 19.43 -9.63 -19.82
C GLU A 143 18.07 -10.29 -19.99
N ARG A 144 17.19 -9.67 -20.77
CA ARG A 144 15.86 -10.23 -21.02
C ARG A 144 15.95 -11.33 -22.08
N ILE A 145 15.80 -12.58 -21.65
CA ILE A 145 15.95 -13.76 -22.51
C ILE A 145 14.63 -14.29 -23.07
N ARG A 146 13.48 -13.98 -22.44
CA ARG A 146 12.16 -14.42 -22.94
C ARG A 146 11.06 -13.42 -22.70
N VAL A 147 10.09 -13.38 -23.62
CA VAL A 147 8.86 -12.58 -23.55
C VAL A 147 7.65 -13.43 -23.92
N GLN A 148 6.59 -13.35 -23.12
CA GLN A 148 5.24 -13.80 -23.46
C GLN A 148 4.32 -12.58 -23.54
N ASN A 149 3.58 -12.47 -24.64
CA ASN A 149 2.64 -11.37 -24.87
C ASN A 149 1.41 -11.44 -23.95
N TYR A 150 0.67 -10.33 -23.89
CA TYR A 150 -0.53 -10.19 -23.05
C TYR A 150 -1.60 -11.25 -23.36
N SER A 151 -1.92 -12.06 -22.35
CA SER A 151 -3.00 -13.06 -22.35
C SER A 151 -3.71 -13.10 -20.99
N ILE A 152 -4.86 -13.78 -20.89
CA ILE A 152 -5.50 -14.02 -19.58
C ILE A 152 -4.80 -15.12 -18.76
N GLU A 153 -3.81 -15.81 -19.35
CA GLU A 153 -3.02 -16.83 -18.66
C GLU A 153 -2.22 -16.21 -17.51
N ASN A 154 -2.54 -16.65 -16.29
CA ASN A 154 -1.91 -16.20 -15.06
C ASN A 154 -0.72 -17.04 -14.62
N THR A 155 -0.25 -17.93 -15.50
CA THR A 155 0.92 -18.77 -15.25
C THR A 155 2.00 -18.56 -16.30
N PHE A 156 3.25 -18.78 -15.90
CA PHE A 156 4.42 -18.71 -16.77
C PHE A 156 5.45 -19.76 -16.41
N THR A 157 5.79 -20.61 -17.37
CA THR A 157 6.71 -21.73 -17.15
C THR A 157 8.08 -21.43 -17.76
N VAL A 158 9.12 -21.60 -16.95
CA VAL A 158 10.52 -21.37 -17.29
C VAL A 158 11.34 -22.64 -17.09
N THR A 159 12.44 -22.73 -17.82
CA THR A 159 13.48 -23.74 -17.62
C THR A 159 14.78 -23.00 -17.33
N TYR A 160 15.50 -23.40 -16.29
CA TYR A 160 16.77 -22.78 -15.91
C TYR A 160 17.93 -23.42 -16.69
N GLU A 161 18.15 -23.00 -17.94
CA GLU A 161 19.07 -23.68 -18.87
C GLU A 161 20.56 -23.48 -18.57
N SER A 162 20.90 -22.43 -17.82
CA SER A 162 22.28 -22.12 -17.45
C SER A 162 22.37 -21.56 -16.03
N PRO A 163 23.51 -21.72 -15.32
CA PRO A 163 23.73 -21.07 -14.04
C PRO A 163 23.67 -19.55 -14.14
N GLY A 164 23.34 -18.88 -13.04
CA GLY A 164 23.26 -17.43 -12.95
C GLY A 164 22.02 -16.96 -12.21
N THR A 165 21.67 -15.70 -12.41
CA THR A 165 20.58 -15.04 -11.69
C THR A 165 19.36 -14.91 -12.60
N TYR A 166 18.23 -15.50 -12.23
CA TYR A 166 16.97 -15.38 -12.95
C TYR A 166 16.00 -14.47 -12.21
N GLU A 167 15.25 -13.67 -12.97
CA GLU A 167 14.16 -12.85 -12.47
C GLU A 167 12.96 -12.95 -13.41
N VAL A 168 11.77 -13.12 -12.86
CA VAL A 168 10.52 -13.11 -13.63
C VAL A 168 9.78 -11.82 -13.34
N THR A 169 9.35 -11.12 -14.39
CA THR A 169 8.46 -9.96 -14.26
C THR A 169 7.12 -10.24 -14.91
N ALA A 170 6.04 -10.12 -14.12
CA ALA A 170 4.67 -10.12 -14.62
C ALA A 170 4.20 -8.68 -14.81
N PHE A 171 3.72 -8.35 -16.01
CA PHE A 171 3.10 -7.07 -16.34
C PHE A 171 1.60 -7.27 -16.50
N VAL A 172 0.80 -6.69 -15.61
CA VAL A 172 -0.66 -6.82 -15.61
C VAL A 172 -1.28 -5.56 -16.22
N ILE A 173 -2.24 -5.73 -17.12
CA ILE A 173 -3.04 -4.65 -17.72
C ILE A 173 -4.53 -4.96 -17.62
N ASN A 174 -5.31 -3.96 -17.22
CA ASN A 174 -6.76 -4.08 -17.09
C ASN A 174 -7.52 -3.64 -18.37
N ASN A 175 -8.86 -3.70 -18.31
CA ASN A 175 -9.74 -3.24 -19.39
C ASN A 175 -9.62 -1.73 -19.67
N LYS A 176 -9.31 -0.91 -18.66
CA LYS A 176 -9.03 0.53 -18.72
C LYS A 176 -7.61 0.87 -19.19
N LYS A 177 -6.82 -0.11 -19.63
CA LYS A 177 -5.42 0.04 -20.09
C LYS A 177 -4.43 0.56 -19.03
N ARG A 178 -4.77 0.50 -17.75
CA ARG A 178 -3.83 0.77 -16.65
C ARG A 178 -2.92 -0.45 -16.47
N LYS A 179 -1.63 -0.18 -16.29
CA LYS A 179 -0.57 -1.19 -16.24
C LYS A 179 0.14 -1.15 -14.90
N VAL A 180 0.39 -2.32 -14.33
CA VAL A 180 1.22 -2.53 -13.15
C VAL A 180 2.19 -3.68 -13.42
N SER A 181 3.25 -3.79 -12.64
CA SER A 181 4.19 -4.91 -12.74
C SER A 181 4.66 -5.37 -11.38
N MET A 182 5.01 -6.65 -11.32
CA MET A 182 5.70 -7.23 -10.19
C MET A 182 6.85 -8.09 -10.67
N GLN A 183 7.98 -8.02 -9.98
CA GLN A 183 9.16 -8.81 -10.25
C GLN A 183 9.42 -9.72 -9.05
N THR A 184 9.87 -10.94 -9.31
CA THR A 184 10.33 -11.85 -8.25
C THR A 184 11.57 -11.29 -7.57
N THR A 185 11.89 -11.80 -6.39
CA THR A 185 13.27 -11.72 -5.90
C THR A 185 14.22 -12.46 -6.87
N PRO A 186 15.51 -12.10 -6.90
CA PRO A 186 16.50 -12.80 -7.72
C PRO A 186 16.61 -14.28 -7.31
N ILE A 187 16.52 -15.18 -8.30
CA ILE A 187 16.64 -16.62 -8.12
C ILE A 187 18.02 -17.05 -8.61
N ILE A 188 18.84 -17.60 -7.72
CA ILE A 188 20.21 -17.99 -8.03
C ILE A 188 20.26 -19.47 -8.38
N ILE A 189 20.62 -19.77 -9.64
CA ILE A 189 20.84 -21.13 -10.12
C ILE A 189 22.33 -21.41 -10.15
N LYS A 190 22.76 -22.47 -9.48
CA LYS A 190 24.16 -22.92 -9.43
C LYS A 190 24.37 -24.05 -10.43
N ALA A 191 25.62 -24.20 -10.90
CA ALA A 191 26.02 -25.41 -11.59
C ALA A 191 25.99 -26.60 -10.62
N ASP A 192 25.61 -27.77 -11.12
CA ASP A 192 25.77 -29.02 -10.37
C ASP A 192 27.27 -29.21 -10.10
N SER A 193 27.62 -29.41 -8.83
CA SER A 193 29.01 -29.60 -8.36
C SER A 193 29.52 -31.00 -8.65
#